data_AF-A0AAV5TYY1-F1
#
_entry.id   AF-A0AAV5TYY1-F1
#
_cell.length_a   1.000
_cell.length_b   1.000
_cell.length_c   1.000
_cell.angle_alpha   90.00
_cell.angle_beta   90.00
_cell.angle_gamma   90.00
#
_symmetry.space_group_name_H-M   'P 1'
#
loop_
_entity.id
_entity.type
_entity.pdbx_description
1 polymer ?
#
loop_
_entity_poly.entity_id
_entity_poly.type
_entity_poly.pdbx_seq_one_letter_code
_entity_poly.pdbx_strand_id
1 'polypeptide(L)'
;MRRLFFSILMIHLFHSVCPDGFDLVWDGECRGKYGAIDSFWDVGVMVAAKICEELLENTVIIHNSEHQSYWHGQVQSNSLLIGNVCAD
;
A
#
# COMPACT_ATOMS: atom_id res chain seq x y z
N MET A 1 -35.88 13.00 -8.80
CA MET A 1 -34.56 13.65 -9.01
C MET A 1 -33.81 13.97 -7.72
N ARG A 2 -34.44 14.44 -6.63
CA ARG A 2 -33.75 14.69 -5.34
C ARG A 2 -33.04 13.48 -4.72
N ARG A 3 -33.59 12.26 -4.91
CA ARG A 3 -32.98 11.02 -4.40
C ARG A 3 -31.68 10.62 -5.11
N LEU A 4 -31.57 10.88 -6.42
CA LEU A 4 -30.37 10.59 -7.22
C LEU A 4 -29.19 11.48 -6.82
N PHE A 5 -29.43 12.74 -6.47
CA PHE A 5 -28.40 13.64 -5.97
C PHE A 5 -27.78 13.16 -4.64
N PHE A 6 -28.58 12.59 -3.73
CA PHE A 6 -28.06 12.02 -2.48
C PHE A 6 -27.20 10.78 -2.71
N SER A 7 -27.56 9.94 -3.68
CA SER A 7 -26.77 8.77 -4.07
C SER A 7 -25.41 9.15 -4.65
N ILE A 8 -25.37 10.18 -5.51
CA ILE A 8 -24.14 10.66 -6.13
C ILE A 8 -23.23 11.34 -5.09
N LEU A 9 -23.79 12.10 -4.15
CA LEU A 9 -23.02 12.78 -3.10
C LEU A 9 -22.34 11.81 -2.13
N MET A 10 -22.99 10.68 -1.81
CA MET A 10 -22.39 9.63 -0.96
C MET A 10 -21.20 8.94 -1.63
N ILE A 11 -21.23 8.72 -2.94
CA ILE A 11 -20.14 8.04 -3.68
C ILE A 11 -18.84 8.87 -3.66
N HIS A 12 -18.92 10.20 -3.57
CA HIS A 12 -17.74 11.06 -3.56
C HIS A 12 -17.02 11.11 -2.21
N LEU A 13 -17.67 10.69 -1.11
CA LEU A 13 -17.08 10.70 0.23
C LEU A 13 -16.23 9.45 0.54
N PHE A 14 -16.38 8.37 -0.24
CA PHE A 14 -15.61 7.13 -0.05
C PHE A 14 -14.27 7.10 -0.82
N HIS A 15 -14.02 8.07 -1.71
CA HIS A 15 -12.84 8.08 -2.57
C HIS A 15 -11.63 8.83 -1.99
N SER A 16 -11.69 9.30 -0.73
CA SER A 16 -10.69 10.23 -0.21
C SER A 16 -10.17 9.92 1.20
N VAL A 17 -10.44 8.74 1.75
CA VAL A 17 -9.97 8.41 3.11
C VAL A 17 -9.22 7.09 3.07
N CYS A 18 -7.90 7.18 3.05
CA CYS A 18 -7.05 6.03 3.32
C CYS A 18 -7.16 5.63 4.80
N PRO A 19 -6.99 4.33 5.13
CA PRO A 19 -6.90 3.90 6.52
C PRO A 19 -5.80 4.63 7.29
N ASP A 20 -5.92 4.69 8.61
CA ASP A 20 -4.89 5.29 9.46
C ASP A 20 -3.51 4.66 9.20
N GLY A 21 -2.49 5.50 9.02
CA GLY A 21 -1.13 5.06 8.69
C GLY A 21 -0.84 4.88 7.19
N PHE A 22 -1.82 5.20 6.33
CA PHE A 22 -1.68 5.18 4.87
C PHE A 22 -1.91 6.57 4.28
N ASP A 23 -1.06 6.92 3.33
CA ASP A 23 -1.15 8.15 2.55
C ASP A 23 -1.89 7.89 1.24
N LEU A 24 -2.80 8.79 0.88
CA LEU A 24 -3.36 8.83 -0.47
C LEU A 24 -2.28 9.33 -1.43
N VAL A 25 -1.92 8.51 -2.41
CA VAL A 25 -0.93 8.85 -3.44
C VAL A 25 -1.62 9.09 -4.79
N TRP A 26 -0.83 9.36 -5.83
CA TRP A 26 -1.36 9.53 -7.17
C TRP A 26 -2.08 8.27 -7.66
N ASP A 27 -3.05 8.42 -8.56
CA ASP A 27 -3.97 7.37 -9.03
C ASP A 27 -4.94 6.77 -8.00
N GLY A 28 -5.07 7.37 -6.82
CA GLY A 28 -6.09 6.98 -5.83
C GLY A 28 -5.72 5.74 -5.03
N GLU A 29 -4.46 5.30 -5.09
CA GLU A 29 -3.93 4.25 -4.24
C GLU A 29 -3.65 4.78 -2.83
N CYS A 30 -3.78 3.91 -1.83
CA CYS A 30 -3.32 4.16 -0.47
C CYS A 30 -1.99 3.43 -0.26
N ARG A 31 -0.95 4.14 0.17
CA ARG A 31 0.39 3.55 0.44
C ARG A 31 0.82 3.86 1.87
N GLY A 32 1.40 2.87 2.54
CA GLY A 32 1.76 3.00 3.95
C GLY A 32 2.53 1.80 4.47
N LYS A 33 2.99 1.91 5.72
CA LYS A 33 3.68 0.82 6.42
C LYS A 33 2.72 0.18 7.41
N TYR A 34 2.50 -1.13 7.27
CA TYR A 34 1.67 -1.87 8.23
C TYR A 34 2.42 -2.18 9.53
N GLY A 35 3.71 -2.53 9.46
CA GLY A 35 4.50 -2.87 10.64
C GLY A 35 5.94 -3.25 10.31
N ALA A 36 6.70 -3.61 11.35
CA ALA A 36 8.03 -4.18 11.21
C ALA A 36 7.94 -5.71 11.19
N ILE A 37 8.75 -6.33 10.34
CA ILE A 37 8.88 -7.79 10.27
C ILE A 37 10.21 -8.16 10.90
N ASP A 38 10.17 -8.98 11.95
CA ASP A 38 11.36 -9.61 12.53
C ASP A 38 11.55 -10.98 11.89
N SER A 39 12.32 -11.02 10.80
CA SER A 39 12.63 -12.25 10.07
C SER A 39 13.95 -12.14 9.32
N PHE A 40 14.49 -13.29 8.90
CA PHE A 40 15.67 -13.31 8.04
C PHE A 40 15.35 -12.79 6.64
N TRP A 41 16.33 -12.17 5.99
CA TRP A 41 16.18 -11.52 4.68
C TRP A 41 15.68 -12.46 3.57
N ASP A 42 16.06 -13.74 3.64
CA ASP A 42 15.68 -14.80 2.70
C ASP A 42 14.20 -15.21 2.80
N VAL A 43 13.57 -15.00 3.96
CA VAL A 43 12.14 -15.30 4.17
C VAL A 43 11.27 -14.07 4.34
N GLY A 44 11.86 -12.90 4.56
CA GLY A 44 11.13 -11.67 4.87
C GLY A 44 10.11 -11.26 3.82
N VAL A 45 10.44 -11.44 2.53
CA VAL A 45 9.49 -11.15 1.44
C VAL A 45 8.28 -12.09 1.48
N MET A 46 8.48 -13.38 1.74
CA MET A 46 7.36 -14.33 1.87
C MET A 46 6.48 -14.01 3.09
N VAL A 47 7.10 -13.64 4.21
CA VAL A 47 6.36 -13.22 5.42
C VAL A 47 5.56 -11.95 5.14
N ALA A 48 6.16 -10.96 4.47
CA ALA A 48 5.47 -9.73 4.06
C ALA A 48 4.30 -10.04 3.11
N ALA A 49 4.51 -10.90 2.12
CA ALA A 49 3.47 -11.31 1.17
C ALA A 49 2.28 -11.97 1.87
N LYS A 50 2.54 -12.89 2.81
CA LYS A 50 1.49 -13.55 3.58
C LYS A 50 0.70 -12.57 4.45
N ILE A 51 1.37 -11.63 5.13
CA ILE A 51 0.71 -10.61 5.94
C ILE A 51 -0.18 -9.72 5.05
N CYS A 52 0.34 -9.27 3.91
CA CYS A 52 -0.43 -8.46 2.96
C CYS A 52 -1.65 -9.24 2.41
N GLU A 53 -1.49 -10.52 2.08
CA GLU A 53 -2.59 -11.38 1.63
C GLU A 53 -3.70 -11.50 2.70
N GLU A 54 -3.34 -11.71 3.98
CA GLU A 54 -4.29 -11.78 5.09
C GLU A 54 -5.06 -10.46 5.30
N LEU A 55 -4.46 -9.33 4.93
CA LEU A 55 -5.07 -7.99 4.98
C LEU A 55 -5.86 -7.63 3.73
N LEU A 56 -5.88 -8.49 2.69
CA LEU A 56 -6.40 -8.20 1.36
C LEU A 56 -5.68 -7.00 0.68
N GLU A 57 -4.41 -6.82 1.01
CA GLU A 57 -3.53 -5.77 0.49
C GLU A 57 -2.40 -6.36 -0.35
N ASN A 58 -1.67 -5.50 -1.09
CA ASN A 58 -0.49 -5.91 -1.85
C ASN A 58 0.80 -5.54 -1.11
N THR A 59 1.86 -6.30 -1.36
CA THR A 59 3.22 -5.89 -1.00
C THR A 59 3.64 -4.65 -1.79
N VAL A 60 4.77 -4.05 -1.42
CA VAL A 60 5.31 -2.91 -2.16
C VAL A 60 5.69 -3.34 -3.58
N ILE A 61 5.02 -2.77 -4.58
CA ILE A 61 5.34 -2.93 -5.99
C ILE A 61 5.68 -1.56 -6.60
N ILE A 62 6.87 -1.48 -7.20
CA ILE A 62 7.38 -0.24 -7.82
C ILE A 62 7.17 -0.35 -9.33
N HIS A 63 6.21 0.41 -9.85
CA HIS A 63 5.88 0.41 -11.29
C HIS A 63 6.51 1.58 -12.04
N ASN A 64 6.82 2.70 -11.35
CA ASN A 64 7.34 3.91 -11.97
C ASN A 64 8.17 4.75 -10.98
N SER A 65 8.68 5.89 -11.45
CA SER A 65 9.53 6.80 -10.68
C SER A 65 8.81 7.49 -9.52
N GLU A 66 7.49 7.69 -9.60
CA GLU A 66 6.69 8.28 -8.53
C GLU A 66 6.57 7.28 -7.36
N HIS A 67 6.34 6.00 -7.64
CA HIS A 67 6.36 4.93 -6.63
C HIS A 67 7.73 4.86 -5.95
N GLN A 68 8.80 4.85 -6.76
CA GLN A 68 10.18 4.80 -6.25
C GLN A 68 10.48 6.00 -5.36
N SER A 69 10.05 7.20 -5.76
CA SER A 69 10.30 8.44 -5.01
C SER A 69 9.53 8.45 -3.68
N TYR A 70 8.28 7.99 -3.68
CA TYR A 70 7.49 7.84 -2.45
C TYR A 70 8.21 6.94 -1.45
N TRP A 71 8.54 5.71 -1.86
CA TRP A 71 9.17 4.74 -0.96
C TRP A 71 10.57 5.16 -0.52
N HIS A 72 11.35 5.82 -1.39
CA HIS A 72 12.65 6.38 -1.00
C HIS A 72 12.53 7.39 0.15
N GLY A 73 11.48 8.22 0.18
CA GLY A 73 11.23 9.16 1.28
C GLY A 73 10.84 8.50 2.60
N GLN A 74 10.29 7.29 2.55
CA GLN A 74 9.77 6.56 3.72
C GLN A 74 10.83 5.72 4.46
N VAL A 75 12.00 5.54 3.85
CA VAL A 75 13.05 4.60 4.27
C VAL A 75 14.25 5.40 4.79
N GLN A 76 14.18 5.84 6.05
CA GLN A 76 15.20 6.71 6.65
C GLN A 76 16.30 5.96 7.43
N SER A 77 16.06 4.72 7.86
CA SER A 77 17.05 3.92 8.63
C SER A 77 16.88 2.39 8.56
N ASN A 78 15.80 1.91 7.95
CA ASN A 78 15.44 0.49 7.89
C ASN A 78 15.46 0.04 6.43
N SER A 79 15.55 -1.25 6.15
CA SER A 79 15.31 -1.74 4.79
C SER A 79 13.81 -1.90 4.54
N LEU A 80 13.40 -1.69 3.29
CA LEU A 80 12.04 -1.98 2.82
C LEU A 80 12.06 -3.28 2.01
N LEU A 81 11.13 -4.19 2.32
CA LEU A 81 10.91 -5.38 1.52
C LEU A 81 10.05 -5.01 0.31
N ILE A 82 10.55 -5.32 -0.89
CA ILE A 82 9.90 -4.98 -2.17
C ILE A 82 9.58 -6.28 -2.90
N GLY A 83 8.37 -6.34 -3.46
CA GLY A 83 8.02 -7.17 -4.60
C GLY A 83 7.95 -8.69 -4.39
N ASN A 84 7.44 -9.34 -5.43
CA ASN A 84 7.30 -10.79 -5.55
C ASN A 84 8.64 -11.41 -5.96
N VAL A 85 9.01 -12.54 -5.34
CA VAL A 85 10.20 -13.32 -5.70
C VAL A 85 9.88 -14.18 -6.93
N CYS A 86 10.63 -14.03 -8.02
CA CYS A 86 10.72 -15.08 -9.03
C CYS A 86 11.69 -16.15 -8.51
N ALA A 87 11.20 -17.35 -8.22
CA ALA A 87 12.05 -18.51 -7.94
C ALA A 87 12.33 -19.25 -9.26
N ASP A 88 13.60 -19.59 -9.50
CA ASP A 88 14.01 -20.55 -10.54
C ASP A 88 13.45 -21.96 -10.25
#